data_AF-A0AAE3HHB5-F1
#
_entry.id   AF-A0AAE3HHB5-F1
#
_cell.length_a   1.000
_cell.length_b   1.000
_cell.length_c   1.000
_cell.angle_alpha   90.00
_cell.angle_beta   90.00
_cell.angle_gamma   90.00
#
_symmetry.space_group_name_H-M   'P 1'
#
loop_
_entity.id
_entity.type
_entity.pdbx_description
1 polymer ?
#
loop_
_entity_poly.entity_id
_entity_poly.type
_entity_poly.pdbx_seq_one_letter_code
_entity_poly.pdbx_strand_id
1 'polypeptide(L)'
;MNTKERVIESLQKASLEEILDREDIANLDWFWINRDIFGDILKNISGFDYYEQEEEVTELLKSMKDENYIQLLRPEIENKGFIEISQQLFAKLDQDYTIVQEIDTWIFIKESYYNKLWIKKSMELEWVLKAMSIDIYQRFDMPYSSLKETYKELFENNNRVIEEIVETKQYVLDSGKWKLSETETVLTFYKKEKKFYEWSQGEVEFKFDDLQG
;
A
#
# COMPACT_ATOMS: atom_id res chain seq x y z
N MET A 1 41.15 -1.73 3.04
CA MET A 1 39.70 -1.88 3.17
C MET A 1 39.35 -3.29 2.74
N ASN A 2 38.66 -4.08 3.57
CA ASN A 2 38.23 -5.42 3.18
C ASN A 2 37.01 -5.36 2.24
N THR A 3 36.71 -6.45 1.54
CA THR A 3 35.63 -6.50 0.53
C THR A 3 34.27 -6.12 1.10
N LYS A 4 33.99 -6.51 2.35
CA LYS A 4 32.76 -6.13 3.06
C LYS A 4 32.64 -4.61 3.26
N GLU A 5 33.71 -3.96 3.73
CA GLU A 5 33.75 -2.50 3.91
C GLU A 5 33.55 -1.78 2.56
N ARG A 6 34.19 -2.27 1.48
CA ARG A 6 34.02 -1.72 0.12
C ARG A 6 32.58 -1.81 -0.36
N VAL A 7 31.93 -2.97 -0.19
CA VAL A 7 30.53 -3.18 -0.61
C VAL A 7 29.59 -2.26 0.17
N ILE A 8 29.74 -2.19 1.49
CA ILE A 8 28.90 -1.32 2.34
C ILE A 8 29.07 0.14 1.94
N GLU A 9 30.31 0.61 1.78
CA GLU A 9 30.59 1.99 1.39
C GLU A 9 30.03 2.32 0.00
N SER A 10 30.12 1.38 -0.94
CA SER A 10 29.59 1.55 -2.31
C SER A 10 28.07 1.66 -2.30
N LEU A 11 27.37 0.77 -1.58
CA LEU A 11 25.90 0.81 -1.46
C LEU A 11 25.40 2.10 -0.81
N GLN A 12 26.09 2.58 0.24
CA GLN A 12 25.70 3.81 0.94
C GLN A 12 25.90 5.09 0.12
N LYS A 13 26.78 5.05 -0.89
CA LYS A 13 27.09 6.19 -1.77
C LYS A 13 26.43 6.08 -3.14
N ALA A 14 25.84 4.93 -3.45
CA ALA A 14 25.17 4.69 -4.73
C ALA A 14 24.03 5.69 -4.90
N SER A 15 23.96 6.28 -6.08
CA SER A 15 22.80 7.07 -6.49
C SER A 15 21.62 6.17 -6.82
N LEU A 16 20.39 6.70 -6.76
CA LEU A 16 19.20 5.95 -7.14
C LEU A 16 19.23 5.53 -8.62
N GLU A 17 19.83 6.36 -9.47
CA GLU A 17 20.08 6.08 -10.89
C GLU A 17 20.94 4.82 -11.07
N GLU A 18 22.00 4.64 -10.28
CA GLU A 18 22.86 3.45 -10.29
C GLU A 18 22.14 2.22 -9.70
N ILE A 19 21.39 2.40 -8.61
CA ILE A 19 20.63 1.30 -7.98
C ILE A 19 19.63 0.71 -8.98
N LEU A 20 18.97 1.54 -9.78
CA LEU A 20 17.90 1.12 -10.69
C LEU A 20 18.35 0.90 -12.14
N ASP A 21 19.63 1.14 -12.45
CA ASP A 21 20.19 1.14 -13.81
C ASP A 21 19.38 2.02 -14.78
N ARG A 22 19.08 3.25 -14.35
CA ARG A 22 18.21 4.17 -15.11
C ARG A 22 18.67 5.62 -15.01
N GLU A 23 18.81 6.26 -16.15
CA GLU A 23 19.18 7.69 -16.23
C GLU A 23 18.04 8.64 -15.81
N ASP A 24 16.77 8.27 -16.03
CA ASP A 24 15.61 9.09 -15.69
C ASP A 24 14.72 8.43 -14.63
N ILE A 25 14.82 8.93 -13.39
CA ILE A 25 14.00 8.53 -12.24
C ILE A 25 12.81 9.47 -12.03
N ALA A 26 12.77 10.62 -12.72
CA ALA A 26 11.75 11.65 -12.48
C ALA A 26 10.34 11.15 -12.83
N ASN A 27 10.24 10.28 -13.83
CA ASN A 27 8.98 9.70 -14.29
C ASN A 27 8.63 8.34 -13.65
N LEU A 28 9.48 7.81 -12.76
CA LEU A 28 9.23 6.54 -12.11
C LEU A 28 8.24 6.69 -10.95
N ASP A 29 7.08 6.06 -11.03
CA ASP A 29 6.06 6.13 -9.96
C ASP A 29 6.37 5.19 -8.79
N TRP A 30 6.93 4.01 -9.07
CA TRP A 30 7.31 3.02 -8.07
C TRP A 30 8.32 2.02 -8.65
N PHE A 31 8.99 1.26 -7.78
CA PHE A 31 9.83 0.12 -8.12
C PHE A 31 9.87 -0.90 -6.98
N TRP A 32 10.47 -2.06 -7.25
CA TRP A 32 10.68 -3.11 -6.27
C TRP A 32 12.17 -3.46 -6.18
N ILE A 33 12.59 -3.92 -5.01
CA ILE A 33 13.91 -4.52 -4.79
C ILE A 33 13.69 -5.86 -4.10
N ASN A 34 14.41 -6.89 -4.51
CA ASN A 34 14.47 -8.17 -3.83
C ASN A 34 15.88 -8.78 -3.97
N ARG A 35 16.11 -9.93 -3.33
CA ARG A 35 17.44 -10.58 -3.31
C ARG A 35 17.98 -10.91 -4.71
N ASP A 36 17.14 -11.16 -5.70
CA ASP A 36 17.60 -11.55 -7.04
C ASP A 36 18.39 -10.43 -7.72
N ILE A 37 18.09 -9.16 -7.41
CA ILE A 37 18.74 -8.01 -8.05
C ILE A 37 19.89 -7.41 -7.23
N PHE A 38 20.20 -7.93 -6.04
CA PHE A 38 21.27 -7.38 -5.19
C PHE A 38 22.65 -7.41 -5.87
N GLY A 39 22.94 -8.48 -6.60
CA GLY A 39 24.18 -8.58 -7.37
C GLY A 39 24.23 -7.58 -8.51
N ASP A 40 23.09 -7.37 -9.19
CA ASP A 40 22.99 -6.46 -10.33
C ASP A 40 23.14 -5.00 -9.88
N ILE A 41 22.53 -4.62 -8.76
CA ILE A 41 22.73 -3.30 -8.13
C ILE A 41 24.23 -3.02 -7.94
N LEU A 42 25.00 -3.98 -7.40
CA LEU A 42 26.44 -3.78 -7.20
C LEU A 42 27.22 -3.64 -8.51
N LYS A 43 26.82 -4.36 -9.58
CA LYS A 43 27.45 -4.24 -10.90
C LYS A 43 27.22 -2.86 -11.53
N ASN A 44 26.14 -2.19 -11.16
CA ASN A 44 25.77 -0.89 -11.71
C ASN A 44 26.43 0.29 -11.00
N ILE A 45 26.99 0.10 -9.80
CA ILE A 45 27.62 1.18 -9.03
C ILE A 45 28.96 1.57 -9.66
N SER A 46 29.08 2.85 -10.02
CA SER A 46 30.28 3.39 -10.64
C SER A 46 31.48 3.28 -9.70
N GLY A 47 32.57 2.69 -10.18
CA GLY A 47 33.81 2.54 -9.41
C GLY A 47 33.84 1.34 -8.47
N PHE A 48 32.79 0.51 -8.45
CA PHE A 48 32.85 -0.82 -7.84
C PHE A 48 33.19 -1.88 -8.91
N ASP A 49 34.40 -2.42 -8.86
CA ASP A 49 34.78 -3.53 -9.74
C ASP A 49 34.24 -4.86 -9.19
N TYR A 50 32.99 -5.16 -9.55
CA TYR A 50 32.32 -6.39 -9.14
C TYR A 50 33.08 -7.64 -9.60
N TYR A 51 33.63 -7.62 -10.82
CA TYR A 51 34.22 -8.80 -11.45
C TYR A 51 35.60 -9.15 -10.87
N GLU A 52 36.35 -8.18 -10.37
CA GLU A 52 37.60 -8.45 -9.65
C GLU A 52 37.40 -9.23 -8.34
N GLN A 53 36.21 -9.14 -7.72
CA GLN A 53 35.93 -9.68 -6.39
C GLN A 53 34.67 -10.56 -6.35
N GLU A 54 34.24 -11.10 -7.49
CA GLU A 54 32.93 -11.73 -7.67
C GLU A 54 32.66 -12.86 -6.67
N GLU A 55 33.63 -13.75 -6.42
CA GLU A 55 33.47 -14.87 -5.48
C GLU A 55 33.24 -14.35 -4.04
N GLU A 56 34.06 -13.40 -3.59
CA GLU A 56 33.96 -12.84 -2.23
C GLU A 56 32.67 -12.03 -2.05
N VAL A 57 32.27 -11.27 -3.07
CA VAL A 57 31.00 -10.51 -3.07
C VAL A 57 29.82 -11.45 -3.03
N THR A 58 29.86 -12.53 -3.83
CA THR A 58 28.80 -13.54 -3.87
C THR A 58 28.63 -14.22 -2.51
N GLU A 59 29.73 -14.63 -1.87
CA GLU A 59 29.70 -15.20 -0.52
C GLU A 59 29.18 -14.20 0.51
N LEU A 60 29.59 -12.93 0.42
CA LEU A 60 29.11 -11.87 1.28
C LEU A 60 27.59 -11.68 1.14
N LEU A 61 27.07 -11.55 -0.08
CA LEU A 61 25.64 -11.38 -0.35
C LEU A 61 24.82 -12.55 0.17
N LYS A 62 25.29 -13.80 0.01
CA LYS A 62 24.63 -14.99 0.59
C LYS A 62 24.52 -14.90 2.11
N SER A 63 25.57 -14.39 2.77
CA SER A 63 25.65 -14.28 4.24
C SER A 63 24.93 -13.05 4.82
N MET A 64 24.72 -12.02 4.01
CA MET A 64 24.05 -10.79 4.41
C MET A 64 22.55 -11.03 4.54
N LYS A 65 21.93 -10.47 5.58
CA LYS A 65 20.46 -10.43 5.68
C LYS A 65 19.91 -9.38 4.72
N ASP A 66 18.80 -9.68 4.07
CA ASP A 66 18.22 -8.77 3.07
C ASP A 66 17.86 -7.42 3.65
N GLU A 67 17.24 -7.41 4.84
CA GLU A 67 16.94 -6.15 5.53
C GLU A 67 18.21 -5.30 5.76
N ASN A 68 19.35 -5.91 6.08
CA ASN A 68 20.59 -5.15 6.26
C ASN A 68 21.06 -4.53 4.94
N TYR A 69 20.87 -5.22 3.81
CA TYR A 69 21.22 -4.70 2.50
C TYR A 69 20.30 -3.52 2.14
N ILE A 70 18.99 -3.69 2.32
CA ILE A 70 18.00 -2.66 2.02
C ILE A 70 18.21 -1.41 2.88
N GLN A 71 18.56 -1.55 4.15
CA GLN A 71 18.87 -0.44 5.04
C GLN A 71 20.05 0.41 4.56
N LEU A 72 20.96 -0.13 3.74
CA LEU A 72 22.06 0.64 3.14
C LEU A 72 21.56 1.53 2.00
N LEU A 73 20.53 1.09 1.27
CA LEU A 73 19.97 1.81 0.12
C LEU A 73 18.87 2.79 0.51
N ARG A 74 18.12 2.50 1.58
CA ARG A 74 16.93 3.24 2.00
C ARG A 74 17.15 4.76 2.13
N PRO A 75 18.26 5.26 2.71
CA PRO A 75 18.47 6.71 2.82
C PRO A 75 18.45 7.45 1.48
N GLU A 76 19.08 6.89 0.43
CA GLU A 76 19.09 7.53 -0.89
C GLU A 76 17.72 7.45 -1.56
N ILE A 77 17.03 6.31 -1.42
CA ILE A 77 15.68 6.11 -1.96
C ILE A 77 14.70 7.12 -1.35
N GLU A 78 14.73 7.29 -0.02
CA GLU A 78 13.89 8.24 0.71
C GLU A 78 14.22 9.69 0.37
N ASN A 79 15.51 10.03 0.23
CA ASN A 79 15.94 11.37 -0.20
C ASN A 79 15.37 11.77 -1.57
N LYS A 80 15.10 10.78 -2.44
CA LYS A 80 14.48 10.97 -3.76
C LYS A 80 12.94 10.98 -3.72
N GLY A 81 12.34 10.92 -2.53
CA GLY A 81 10.89 11.08 -2.32
C GLY A 81 10.08 9.80 -2.49
N PHE A 82 10.73 8.63 -2.39
CA PHE A 82 10.05 7.35 -2.34
C PHE A 82 9.84 6.92 -0.88
N ILE A 83 8.70 6.31 -0.62
CA ILE A 83 8.38 5.68 0.66
C ILE A 83 8.32 4.16 0.47
N GLU A 84 8.70 3.42 1.49
CA GLU A 84 8.56 1.97 1.51
C GLU A 84 7.14 1.59 1.94
N ILE A 85 6.51 0.66 1.21
CA ILE A 85 5.23 0.06 1.60
C ILE A 85 5.32 -1.46 1.51
N SER A 86 4.45 -2.15 2.25
CA SER A 86 4.40 -3.61 2.17
C SER A 86 3.87 -4.07 0.81
N GLN A 87 4.41 -5.17 0.33
CA GLN A 87 3.98 -5.81 -0.91
C GLN A 87 2.48 -6.16 -0.89
N GLN A 88 1.97 -6.59 0.27
CA GLN A 88 0.56 -6.93 0.45
C GLN A 88 -0.34 -5.71 0.35
N LEU A 89 0.08 -4.56 0.90
CA LEU A 89 -0.67 -3.31 0.75
C LEU A 89 -0.63 -2.84 -0.69
N PHE A 90 0.53 -2.87 -1.34
CA PHE A 90 0.66 -2.45 -2.72
C PHE A 90 -0.25 -3.27 -3.65
N ALA A 91 -0.29 -4.59 -3.50
CA ALA A 91 -1.17 -5.48 -4.27
C ALA A 91 -2.67 -5.21 -4.05
N LYS A 92 -3.07 -4.62 -2.91
CA LYS A 92 -4.46 -4.23 -2.65
C LYS A 92 -4.84 -2.89 -3.28
N LEU A 93 -3.84 -2.05 -3.56
CA LEU A 93 -4.01 -0.70 -4.10
C LEU A 93 -3.84 -0.67 -5.63
N ASP A 94 -2.87 -1.42 -6.15
CA ASP A 94 -2.56 -1.53 -7.56
C ASP A 94 -2.99 -2.91 -8.09
N GLN A 95 -4.03 -2.93 -8.92
CA GLN A 95 -4.64 -4.16 -9.45
C GLN A 95 -3.73 -4.87 -10.46
N ASP A 96 -2.76 -4.16 -11.04
CA ASP A 96 -1.83 -4.73 -12.02
C ASP A 96 -0.63 -5.42 -11.33
N TYR A 97 -0.47 -5.22 -10.02
CA TYR A 97 0.60 -5.82 -9.25
C TYR A 97 0.21 -7.19 -8.67
N THR A 98 1.05 -8.19 -8.92
CA THR A 98 0.91 -9.53 -8.33
C THR A 98 2.00 -9.79 -7.30
N ILE A 99 1.61 -10.31 -6.13
CA ILE A 99 2.53 -10.69 -5.06
C ILE A 99 3.44 -11.82 -5.55
N VAL A 100 4.75 -11.61 -5.42
CA VAL A 100 5.79 -12.62 -5.57
C VAL A 100 5.93 -13.35 -4.22
N GLN A 101 5.47 -14.61 -4.14
CA GLN A 101 5.36 -15.32 -2.85
C GLN A 101 6.67 -15.94 -2.34
N GLU A 102 7.64 -16.17 -3.22
CA GLU A 102 8.84 -16.97 -2.90
C GLU A 102 10.03 -16.13 -2.43
N ILE A 103 9.91 -14.80 -2.48
CA ILE A 103 11.01 -13.88 -2.18
C ILE A 103 10.50 -12.62 -1.49
N ASP A 104 11.17 -12.25 -0.41
CA ASP A 104 10.91 -10.98 0.26
C ASP A 104 11.18 -9.83 -0.72
N THR A 105 10.17 -8.98 -0.91
CA THR A 105 10.18 -7.91 -1.90
C THR A 105 9.82 -6.59 -1.24
N TRP A 106 10.73 -5.63 -1.31
CA TRP A 106 10.54 -4.27 -0.82
C TRP A 106 9.98 -3.42 -1.95
N ILE A 107 8.86 -2.75 -1.70
CA ILE A 107 8.22 -1.85 -2.67
C ILE A 107 8.48 -0.41 -2.26
N PHE A 108 9.02 0.37 -3.19
CA PHE A 108 9.27 1.79 -3.01
C PHE A 108 8.38 2.57 -3.98
N ILE A 109 7.60 3.51 -3.46
CA ILE A 109 6.58 4.25 -4.21
C ILE A 109 6.72 5.75 -3.97
N LYS A 110 6.53 6.58 -5.01
CA LYS A 110 6.42 8.02 -4.83
C LYS A 110 5.15 8.35 -4.05
N GLU A 111 5.27 9.25 -3.08
CA GLU A 111 4.14 9.70 -2.26
C GLU A 111 2.96 10.21 -3.13
N SER A 112 3.26 10.90 -4.23
CA SER A 112 2.23 11.37 -5.17
C SER A 112 1.46 10.24 -5.88
N TYR A 113 2.13 9.14 -6.24
CA TYR A 113 1.47 7.98 -6.83
C TYR A 113 0.71 7.19 -5.77
N TYR A 114 1.28 7.02 -4.58
CA TYR A 114 0.61 6.41 -3.44
C TYR A 114 -0.71 7.10 -3.09
N ASN A 115 -0.72 8.44 -3.05
CA ASN A 115 -1.94 9.21 -2.83
C ASN A 115 -2.97 9.04 -3.96
N LYS A 116 -2.53 8.93 -5.22
CA LYS A 116 -3.44 8.65 -6.35
C LYS A 116 -4.09 7.27 -6.21
N LEU A 117 -3.35 6.26 -5.77
CA LEU A 117 -3.89 4.92 -5.53
C LEU A 117 -4.97 4.94 -4.44
N TRP A 118 -4.75 5.66 -3.34
CA TRP A 118 -5.77 5.82 -2.30
C TRP A 118 -7.01 6.57 -2.77
N ILE A 119 -6.85 7.64 -3.57
CA ILE A 119 -7.99 8.35 -4.16
C ILE A 119 -8.80 7.39 -5.04
N LYS A 120 -8.13 6.64 -5.92
CA LYS A 120 -8.78 5.62 -6.76
C LYS A 120 -9.51 4.59 -5.89
N LYS A 121 -8.87 4.09 -4.83
CA LYS A 121 -9.46 3.09 -3.95
C LYS A 121 -10.64 3.63 -3.15
N SER A 122 -10.59 4.90 -2.73
CA SER A 122 -11.70 5.59 -2.07
C SER A 122 -12.91 5.71 -3.00
N MET A 123 -12.69 6.02 -4.28
CA MET A 123 -13.77 6.05 -5.28
C MET A 123 -14.36 4.65 -5.52
N GLU A 124 -13.53 3.61 -5.60
CA GLU A 124 -14.00 2.21 -5.72
C GLU A 124 -14.87 1.79 -4.54
N LEU A 125 -14.52 2.23 -3.33
CA LEU A 125 -15.23 1.91 -2.09
C LEU A 125 -16.27 2.96 -1.69
N GLU A 126 -16.58 3.93 -2.55
CA GLU A 126 -17.55 5.00 -2.23
C GLU A 126 -18.92 4.42 -1.87
N TRP A 127 -19.35 3.38 -2.58
CA TRP A 127 -20.61 2.68 -2.30
C TRP A 127 -20.60 2.01 -0.92
N VAL A 128 -19.45 1.50 -0.45
CA VAL A 128 -19.33 0.93 0.90
C VAL A 128 -19.55 2.02 1.94
N LEU A 129 -18.91 3.19 1.77
CA LEU A 129 -19.08 4.33 2.68
C LEU A 129 -20.52 4.85 2.70
N LYS A 130 -21.19 4.88 1.53
CA LYS A 130 -22.61 5.22 1.42
C LYS A 130 -23.49 4.22 2.17
N ALA A 131 -23.25 2.93 2.02
CA ALA A 131 -23.98 1.87 2.72
C ALA A 131 -23.85 2.02 4.24
N MET A 132 -22.62 2.22 4.73
CA MET A 132 -22.33 2.45 6.14
C MET A 132 -23.06 3.69 6.68
N SER A 133 -23.11 4.77 5.88
CA SER A 133 -23.84 5.99 6.23
C SER A 133 -25.34 5.74 6.37
N ILE A 134 -25.94 4.96 5.47
CA ILE A 134 -27.36 4.58 5.54
C ILE A 134 -27.62 3.80 6.82
N ASP A 135 -26.80 2.79 7.09
CA ASP A 135 -26.94 1.96 8.30
C ASP A 135 -26.83 2.80 9.57
N ILE A 136 -25.85 3.72 9.63
CA ILE A 136 -25.67 4.61 10.78
C ILE A 136 -26.87 5.54 10.94
N TYR A 137 -27.24 6.26 9.88
CA TYR A 137 -28.34 7.22 9.90
C TYR A 137 -29.67 6.58 10.29
N GLN A 138 -29.97 5.38 9.78
CA GLN A 138 -31.25 4.72 10.03
C GLN A 138 -31.29 3.89 11.31
N ARG A 139 -30.14 3.38 11.77
CA ARG A 139 -30.10 2.34 12.81
C ARG A 139 -29.36 2.75 14.05
N PHE A 140 -28.62 3.85 14.07
CA PHE A 140 -27.95 4.33 15.26
C PHE A 140 -28.67 5.56 15.80
N ASP A 141 -28.73 5.68 17.13
CA ASP A 141 -29.26 6.85 17.81
C ASP A 141 -28.18 7.95 17.85
N MET A 142 -27.64 8.32 16.69
CA MET A 142 -26.65 9.38 16.54
C MET A 142 -27.33 10.72 16.20
N PRO A 143 -26.78 11.86 16.65
CA PRO A 143 -27.43 13.16 16.53
C PRO A 143 -27.21 13.81 15.14
N TYR A 144 -27.22 13.04 14.05
CA TYR A 144 -27.11 13.58 12.70
C TYR A 144 -28.47 13.97 12.15
N SER A 145 -28.58 15.16 11.57
CA SER A 145 -29.83 15.72 11.05
C SER A 145 -30.20 15.18 9.67
N SER A 146 -29.26 14.59 8.94
CA SER A 146 -29.48 14.02 7.61
C SER A 146 -28.46 12.94 7.25
N LEU A 147 -28.79 12.10 6.27
CA LEU A 147 -27.86 11.13 5.69
C LEU A 147 -26.60 11.80 5.12
N LYS A 148 -26.76 12.99 4.51
CA LYS A 148 -25.65 13.76 3.95
C LYS A 148 -24.68 14.22 5.04
N GLU A 149 -25.20 14.68 6.18
CA GLU A 149 -24.37 15.04 7.33
C GLU A 149 -23.62 13.82 7.87
N THR A 150 -24.31 12.68 8.05
CA THR A 150 -23.67 11.42 8.47
C THR A 150 -22.50 11.05 7.56
N TYR A 151 -22.69 11.10 6.23
CA TYR A 151 -21.63 10.79 5.27
C TYR A 151 -20.45 11.75 5.37
N LYS A 152 -20.73 13.06 5.45
CA LYS A 152 -19.71 14.11 5.51
C LYS A 152 -18.87 14.05 6.77
N GLU A 153 -19.51 13.92 7.92
CA GLU A 153 -18.82 13.95 9.21
C GLU A 153 -18.00 12.68 9.46
N LEU A 154 -18.47 11.51 8.97
CA LEU A 154 -17.84 10.24 9.27
C LEU A 154 -16.90 9.72 8.17
N PHE A 155 -17.19 9.98 6.90
CA PHE A 155 -16.57 9.26 5.79
C PHE A 155 -15.94 10.14 4.70
N GLU A 156 -16.47 11.34 4.45
CA GLU A 156 -15.90 12.24 3.44
C GLU A 156 -14.44 12.59 3.80
N ASN A 157 -13.50 12.23 2.91
CA ASN A 157 -12.05 12.39 3.09
C ASN A 157 -11.45 11.63 4.30
N ASN A 158 -12.15 10.64 4.86
CA ASN A 158 -11.64 9.85 5.98
C ASN A 158 -10.86 8.63 5.49
N ASN A 159 -9.61 8.84 5.08
CA ASN A 159 -8.74 7.78 4.55
C ASN A 159 -8.52 6.63 5.53
N ARG A 160 -8.58 6.89 6.84
CA ARG A 160 -8.38 5.86 7.87
C ARG A 160 -9.44 4.75 7.80
N VAL A 161 -10.69 5.09 7.49
CA VAL A 161 -11.76 4.10 7.33
C VAL A 161 -11.50 3.23 6.10
N ILE A 162 -11.08 3.86 5.01
CA ILE A 162 -10.73 3.17 3.76
C ILE A 162 -9.53 2.23 3.98
N GLU A 163 -8.48 2.69 4.65
CA GLU A 163 -7.32 1.89 5.05
C GLU A 163 -7.74 0.65 5.84
N GLU A 164 -8.56 0.82 6.89
CA GLU A 164 -9.02 -0.30 7.72
C GLU A 164 -9.84 -1.33 6.93
N ILE A 165 -10.73 -0.87 6.03
CA ILE A 165 -11.51 -1.74 5.14
C ILE A 165 -10.59 -2.49 4.17
N VAL A 166 -9.62 -1.81 3.57
CA VAL A 166 -8.66 -2.44 2.64
C VAL A 166 -7.79 -3.48 3.36
N GLU A 167 -7.36 -3.18 4.58
CA GLU A 167 -6.53 -4.08 5.38
C GLU A 167 -7.28 -5.31 5.86
N THR A 168 -8.44 -5.11 6.48
CA THR A 168 -9.13 -6.15 7.28
C THR A 168 -10.41 -6.68 6.64
N LYS A 169 -10.85 -6.06 5.53
CA LYS A 169 -12.18 -6.23 4.92
C LYS A 169 -13.32 -5.93 5.87
N GLN A 170 -13.05 -5.20 6.96
CA GLN A 170 -13.99 -4.96 8.04
C GLN A 170 -13.85 -3.53 8.55
N TYR A 171 -14.92 -3.03 9.14
CA TYR A 171 -14.91 -1.80 9.92
C TYR A 171 -15.86 -1.94 11.10
N VAL A 172 -15.48 -1.41 12.26
CA VAL A 172 -16.28 -1.49 13.48
C VAL A 172 -16.48 -0.08 14.04
N LEU A 173 -17.73 0.27 14.32
CA LEU A 173 -18.10 1.52 14.98
C LEU A 173 -19.19 1.25 16.02
N ASP A 174 -18.90 1.57 17.27
CA ASP A 174 -19.75 1.30 18.43
C ASP A 174 -20.26 -0.16 18.47
N SER A 175 -21.55 -0.34 18.21
CA SER A 175 -22.23 -1.65 18.20
C SER A 175 -22.42 -2.24 16.81
N GLY A 176 -21.93 -1.56 15.78
CA GLY A 176 -22.01 -1.98 14.39
C GLY A 176 -20.70 -2.53 13.86
N LYS A 177 -20.82 -3.47 12.94
CA LYS A 177 -19.72 -4.07 12.22
C LYS A 177 -20.11 -4.25 10.76
N TRP A 178 -19.26 -3.79 9.87
CA TRP A 178 -19.39 -3.99 8.43
C TRP A 178 -18.31 -4.95 7.97
N LYS A 179 -18.69 -5.90 7.12
CA LYS A 179 -17.76 -6.87 6.53
C LYS A 179 -17.95 -6.87 5.02
N LEU A 180 -16.90 -6.51 4.30
CA LEU A 180 -16.84 -6.55 2.84
C LEU A 180 -16.44 -7.97 2.40
N SER A 181 -17.07 -8.48 1.35
CA SER A 181 -16.68 -9.76 0.75
C SER A 181 -15.28 -9.68 0.12
N GLU A 182 -14.61 -10.82 -0.05
CA GLU A 182 -13.30 -10.89 -0.71
C GLU A 182 -13.34 -10.35 -2.15
N THR A 183 -14.48 -10.53 -2.83
CA THR A 183 -14.74 -10.03 -4.17
C THR A 183 -15.13 -8.54 -4.21
N GLU A 184 -15.27 -7.88 -3.06
CA GLU A 184 -15.71 -6.49 -2.92
C GLU A 184 -17.07 -6.19 -3.58
N THR A 185 -17.95 -7.18 -3.66
CA THR A 185 -19.27 -7.05 -4.30
C THR A 185 -20.43 -6.97 -3.31
N VAL A 186 -20.22 -7.40 -2.07
CA VAL A 186 -21.25 -7.45 -1.03
C VAL A 186 -20.69 -6.92 0.29
N LEU A 187 -21.44 -6.03 0.93
CA LEU A 187 -21.16 -5.54 2.28
C LEU A 187 -22.23 -6.06 3.24
N THR A 188 -21.84 -6.82 4.25
CA THR A 188 -22.75 -7.30 5.30
C THR A 188 -22.66 -6.41 6.54
N PHE A 189 -23.79 -5.90 6.99
CA PHE A 189 -23.91 -5.13 8.24
C PHE A 189 -24.42 -5.99 9.39
N TYR A 190 -23.72 -5.92 10.50
CA TYR A 190 -24.05 -6.55 11.77
C TYR A 190 -24.26 -5.48 12.84
N LYS A 191 -25.26 -5.66 13.70
CA LYS A 191 -25.44 -4.84 14.92
C LYS A 191 -25.62 -5.77 16.12
N LYS A 192 -24.81 -5.58 17.16
CA LYS A 192 -24.75 -6.46 18.34
C LYS A 192 -24.63 -7.94 17.93
N GLU A 193 -23.67 -8.25 17.06
CA GLU A 193 -23.38 -9.59 16.50
C GLU A 193 -24.49 -10.25 15.66
N LYS A 194 -25.63 -9.59 15.44
CA LYS A 194 -26.69 -10.09 14.55
C LYS A 194 -26.54 -9.48 13.18
N LYS A 195 -26.65 -10.30 12.13
CA LYS A 195 -26.75 -9.83 10.75
C LYS A 195 -28.06 -9.05 10.57
N PHE A 196 -27.96 -7.82 10.09
CA PHE A 196 -29.12 -6.94 9.84
C PHE A 196 -29.42 -6.78 8.37
N TYR A 197 -28.39 -6.54 7.55
CA TYR A 197 -28.57 -6.23 6.14
C TYR A 197 -27.37 -6.67 5.29
N GLU A 198 -27.61 -6.84 4.00
CA GLU A 198 -26.57 -7.01 2.98
C GLU A 198 -26.80 -6.00 1.87
N TRP A 199 -25.72 -5.36 1.47
CA TRP A 199 -25.71 -4.34 0.46
C TRP A 199 -24.93 -4.82 -0.75
N SER A 200 -25.54 -4.70 -1.93
CA SER A 200 -24.81 -4.61 -3.19
C SER A 200 -24.65 -3.16 -3.63
N GLN A 201 -23.67 -2.87 -4.48
CA GLN A 201 -23.41 -1.52 -4.96
C GLN A 201 -24.67 -0.85 -5.56
N GLY A 202 -25.37 -1.52 -6.47
CA GLY A 202 -26.55 -0.95 -7.14
C GLY A 202 -27.72 -0.66 -6.19
N GLU A 203 -27.91 -1.49 -5.16
CA GLU A 203 -28.93 -1.24 -4.13
C GLU A 203 -28.58 -0.02 -3.28
N VAL A 204 -27.31 0.15 -2.93
CA VAL A 204 -26.84 1.28 -2.14
C VAL A 204 -26.99 2.57 -2.90
N GLU A 205 -26.57 2.62 -4.16
CA GLU A 205 -26.68 3.82 -5.00
C GLU A 205 -28.14 4.29 -5.08
N PHE A 206 -29.06 3.36 -5.40
CA PHE A 206 -30.49 3.66 -5.41
C PHE A 206 -30.99 4.16 -4.05
N LYS A 207 -30.63 3.47 -2.96
CA LYS A 207 -31.17 3.79 -1.63
C LYS A 207 -30.59 5.07 -1.05
N PHE A 208 -29.33 5.37 -1.35
CA PHE A 208 -28.67 6.59 -0.92
C PHE A 208 -29.32 7.81 -1.56
N ASP A 209 -29.60 7.75 -2.87
CA ASP A 209 -30.28 8.82 -3.61
C ASP A 209 -31.73 9.02 -3.12
N ASP A 210 -32.47 7.93 -2.88
CA ASP A 210 -33.84 7.95 -2.32
C ASP A 210 -33.91 8.64 -0.95
N LEU A 211 -32.88 8.47 -0.11
CA LEU A 211 -32.83 9.06 1.23
C LEU A 211 -32.22 10.48 1.25
N GLN A 212 -31.68 10.96 0.14
CA GLN A 212 -31.20 12.34 -0.03
C GLN A 212 -32.24 13.29 -0.63
N GLY A 213 -33.25 12.75 -1.33
CA GLY A 213 -34.39 13.50 -1.87
C GLY A 213 -35.40 13.92 -0.82
#